data_AF-A0A562LDD0-F1
#
_entry.id   AF-A0A562LDD0-F1
#
_cell.length_a   1.000
_cell.length_b   1.000
_cell.length_c   1.000
_cell.angle_alpha   90.00
_cell.angle_beta   90.00
_cell.angle_gamma   90.00
#
_symmetry.space_group_name_H-M   'P 1'
#
loop_
_entity.id
_entity.type
_entity.pdbx_description
1 polymer ?
#
loop_
_entity_poly.entity_id
_entity_poly.type
_entity_poly.pdbx_seq_one_letter_code
_entity_poly.pdbx_strand_id
1 'polypeptide(L)'
;MQEYRLHRIATSKTGKAPARSTIHDEVVTLRQVLKTAIRHEWLAHLPDFSPPYKTSGKVVHRPWFSPEEYKQLYETTRAHAKASQIHHRWSAEQLHDYVLFLANTGLRPDEAKNLQHRDVTIVEDERSGERILEIEVRGKRGVGYCKSMPSAVRPL
;
A
#
# COMPACT_ATOMS: atom_id res chain seq x y z
N MET A 1 -25.67 -1.03 -17.23
CA MET A 1 -24.58 -1.50 -16.32
C MET A 1 -24.23 -2.98 -16.48
N GLN A 2 -25.19 -3.91 -16.44
CA GLN A 2 -24.93 -5.35 -16.60
C GLN A 2 -24.39 -5.70 -18.00
N GLU A 3 -24.94 -5.09 -19.05
CA GLU A 3 -24.48 -5.29 -20.43
C GLU A 3 -23.02 -4.85 -20.62
N TYR A 4 -22.63 -3.72 -20.01
CA TYR A 4 -21.24 -3.26 -20.02
C TYR A 4 -20.29 -4.28 -19.37
N ARG A 5 -20.71 -4.91 -18.26
CA ARG A 5 -19.93 -5.98 -17.63
C ARG A 5 -19.76 -7.19 -18.54
N LEU A 6 -20.84 -7.65 -19.15
CA LEU A 6 -20.83 -8.79 -20.07
C LEU A 6 -19.94 -8.50 -21.29
N HIS A 7 -20.06 -7.30 -21.86
CA HIS A 7 -19.19 -6.83 -22.93
C HIS A 7 -17.72 -6.81 -22.51
N ARG A 8 -17.39 -6.25 -21.33
CA ARG A 8 -15.99 -6.19 -20.85
C ARG A 8 -15.39 -7.57 -20.56
N ILE A 9 -16.20 -8.54 -20.14
CA ILE A 9 -15.77 -9.94 -19.99
C ILE A 9 -15.51 -10.57 -21.36
N ALA A 10 -16.39 -10.36 -22.33
CA ALA A 10 -16.27 -10.91 -23.67
C ALA A 10 -15.12 -10.29 -24.49
N THR A 11 -14.84 -9.00 -24.32
CA THR A 11 -13.81 -8.27 -25.08
C THR A 11 -12.47 -8.16 -24.32
N SER A 12 -12.25 -9.00 -23.30
CA SER A 12 -11.00 -8.95 -22.53
C SER A 12 -9.81 -9.41 -23.39
N LYS A 13 -8.83 -8.52 -23.59
CA LYS A 13 -7.61 -8.80 -24.38
C LYS A 13 -6.60 -9.69 -23.65
N THR A 14 -6.72 -9.84 -22.33
CA THR A 14 -5.76 -10.57 -21.49
C THR A 14 -6.19 -12.00 -21.18
N GLY A 15 -7.27 -12.49 -21.80
CA GLY A 15 -7.81 -13.84 -21.61
C GLY A 15 -8.46 -14.11 -20.25
N LYS A 16 -8.47 -13.13 -19.34
CA LYS A 16 -9.11 -13.20 -18.02
C LYS A 16 -10.15 -12.10 -17.88
N ALA A 17 -11.26 -12.40 -17.21
CA ALA A 17 -12.24 -11.39 -16.87
C ALA A 17 -11.60 -10.30 -15.99
N PRO A 18 -11.88 -9.00 -16.25
CA PRO A 18 -11.34 -7.91 -15.44
C PRO A 18 -11.83 -8.04 -13.98
N ALA A 19 -10.97 -7.61 -13.05
CA ALA A 19 -11.33 -7.61 -11.64
C ALA A 19 -12.52 -6.68 -11.38
N ARG A 20 -13.28 -6.98 -10.33
CA ARG A 20 -14.45 -6.17 -9.96
C ARG A 20 -14.07 -4.72 -9.65
N SER A 21 -12.93 -4.48 -9.00
CA SER A 21 -12.39 -3.15 -8.75
C SER A 21 -12.12 -2.41 -10.06
N THR A 22 -11.52 -3.07 -11.05
CA THR A 22 -11.27 -2.48 -12.37
C THR A 22 -12.56 -2.02 -13.04
N ILE A 23 -13.60 -2.85 -13.06
CA ILE A 23 -14.91 -2.46 -13.62
C ILE A 23 -15.51 -1.30 -12.83
N HIS A 24 -15.35 -1.29 -11.49
CA HIS A 24 -15.83 -0.20 -10.66
C HIS A 24 -15.13 1.12 -11.03
N ASP A 25 -13.81 1.10 -11.18
CA ASP A 25 -13.02 2.27 -11.56
C ASP A 25 -13.38 2.78 -12.97
N GLU A 26 -13.59 1.88 -13.93
CA GLU A 26 -14.07 2.22 -15.28
C GLU A 26 -15.42 2.95 -15.22
N VAL A 27 -16.37 2.44 -14.44
CA VAL A 27 -17.70 3.03 -14.27
C VAL A 27 -17.63 4.38 -13.55
N VAL A 28 -16.79 4.51 -12.52
CA VAL A 28 -16.56 5.78 -11.82
C VAL A 28 -15.98 6.82 -12.77
N THR A 29 -15.01 6.43 -13.61
CA THR A 29 -14.40 7.31 -14.61
C THR A 29 -15.42 7.78 -15.65
N LEU A 30 -16.19 6.86 -16.23
CA LEU A 30 -17.26 7.19 -17.18
C LEU A 30 -18.29 8.15 -16.56
N ARG A 31 -18.70 7.89 -15.32
CA ARG A 31 -19.62 8.75 -14.59
C ARG A 31 -19.04 10.16 -14.40
N GLN A 32 -17.74 10.29 -14.08
CA GLN A 32 -17.07 11.58 -13.92
C GLN A 32 -17.06 12.37 -15.24
N VAL A 33 -16.73 11.72 -16.36
CA VAL A 33 -16.73 12.36 -17.69
C VAL A 33 -18.12 12.86 -18.07
N LEU A 34 -19.15 12.02 -17.93
CA LEU A 34 -20.51 12.42 -18.28
C LEU A 34 -21.07 13.51 -17.34
N LYS A 35 -20.72 13.47 -16.05
CA LYS A 35 -21.06 14.56 -15.12
C LYS A 35 -20.41 15.88 -15.53
N THR A 36 -19.22 15.84 -16.11
CA THR A 36 -18.58 17.05 -16.66
C THR A 36 -19.29 17.53 -17.92
N ALA A 37 -19.70 16.64 -18.82
CA ALA A 37 -20.50 17.00 -19.99
C ALA A 37 -21.85 17.66 -19.63
N ILE A 38 -22.53 17.17 -18.58
CA ILE A 38 -23.75 17.81 -18.04
C ILE A 38 -23.45 19.21 -17.49
N ARG A 39 -22.33 19.40 -16.79
CA ARG A 39 -21.90 20.73 -16.29
C ARG A 39 -21.61 21.73 -17.40
N HIS A 40 -21.26 21.25 -18.60
CA HIS A 40 -21.09 22.06 -19.79
C HIS A 40 -22.36 22.10 -20.68
N GLU A 41 -23.48 21.57 -20.19
CA GLU A 41 -24.76 21.51 -20.92
C GLU A 41 -24.70 20.74 -22.26
N TRP A 42 -23.66 19.92 -22.49
CA TRP A 42 -23.56 19.04 -23.66
C TRP A 42 -24.51 17.85 -23.58
N LEU A 43 -24.99 17.54 -22.37
CA LEU A 43 -25.89 16.43 -22.06
C LEU A 43 -26.98 16.93 -21.10
N ALA A 44 -28.23 16.64 -21.41
CA ALA A 44 -29.38 17.04 -20.59
C ALA A 44 -29.55 16.20 -19.32
N HIS A 45 -29.19 14.91 -19.37
CA HIS A 45 -29.35 13.99 -18.24
C HIS A 45 -28.30 12.88 -18.25
N LEU A 46 -28.08 12.27 -17.08
CA LEU A 46 -27.16 11.17 -16.89
C LEU A 46 -27.90 9.83 -17.01
N PRO A 47 -27.36 8.83 -17.72
CA PRO A 47 -27.90 7.47 -17.65
C PRO A 47 -27.70 6.86 -16.26
N ASP A 48 -28.53 5.87 -15.91
CA ASP A 48 -28.43 5.20 -14.61
C ASP A 48 -27.19 4.27 -14.54
N PHE A 49 -26.32 4.58 -13.58
CA PHE A 49 -25.10 3.82 -13.27
C PHE A 49 -25.24 2.97 -12.01
N SER A 50 -26.45 2.86 -11.45
CA SER A 50 -26.71 2.06 -10.26
C SER A 50 -26.43 0.58 -10.55
N PRO A 51 -25.68 -0.12 -9.68
CA PRO A 51 -25.54 -1.55 -9.83
C PRO A 51 -26.91 -2.20 -9.59
N PRO A 52 -27.35 -3.14 -10.46
CA PRO A 52 -28.68 -3.75 -10.36
C PRO A 52 -28.87 -4.61 -9.09
N TYR A 53 -27.80 -4.94 -8.37
CA TYR A 53 -27.84 -5.74 -7.15
C TYR A 53 -26.91 -5.17 -6.07
N LYS A 54 -27.37 -5.14 -4.81
CA LYS A 54 -26.52 -4.91 -3.63
C LYS A 54 -25.50 -6.03 -3.57
N THR A 55 -24.26 -5.70 -3.87
CA THR A 55 -23.22 -6.71 -3.96
C THR A 55 -22.58 -6.89 -2.59
N SER A 56 -22.93 -7.97 -1.88
CA SER A 56 -22.14 -8.43 -0.73
C SER A 56 -20.74 -8.78 -1.25
N GLY A 57 -19.80 -7.86 -1.07
CA GLY A 57 -18.41 -8.14 -1.42
C GLY A 57 -17.86 -9.13 -0.41
N LYS A 58 -17.29 -10.24 -0.88
CA LYS A 58 -16.34 -10.98 -0.04
C LYS A 58 -15.27 -9.97 0.38
N VAL A 59 -15.15 -9.71 1.68
CA VAL A 59 -14.08 -8.88 2.23
C VAL A 59 -12.81 -9.69 2.01
N VAL A 60 -12.05 -9.32 0.97
CA VAL A 60 -10.73 -9.89 0.76
C VAL A 60 -9.79 -9.11 1.66
N HIS A 61 -9.35 -9.73 2.75
CA HIS A 61 -8.27 -9.17 3.56
C HIS A 61 -7.00 -9.14 2.72
N ARG A 62 -6.24 -8.04 2.81
CA ARG A 62 -4.91 -8.00 2.21
C ARG A 62 -4.07 -9.11 2.85
N PRO A 63 -3.38 -9.95 2.07
CA PRO A 63 -2.50 -10.95 2.66
C PRO A 63 -1.48 -10.24 3.55
N TRP A 64 -1.28 -10.80 4.73
CA TRP A 64 -0.34 -10.35 5.74
C TRP A 64 0.51 -11.56 6.14
N PHE A 65 1.72 -11.30 6.62
CA PHE A 65 2.56 -12.37 7.12
C PHE A 65 2.03 -12.84 8.47
N SER A 66 1.94 -14.15 8.65
CA SER A 66 1.88 -14.75 9.98
C SER A 66 3.20 -14.50 10.72
N PRO A 67 3.23 -14.59 12.07
CA PRO A 67 4.46 -14.47 12.83
C PRO A 67 5.57 -15.43 12.38
N GLU A 68 5.19 -16.65 11.97
CA GLU A 68 6.13 -17.67 11.49
C GLU A 68 6.72 -17.32 10.12
N GLU A 69 5.88 -16.87 9.18
CA GLU A 69 6.36 -16.42 7.86
C GLU A 69 7.22 -15.16 7.97
N TYR A 70 6.85 -14.23 8.86
CA TYR A 70 7.66 -13.05 9.12
C TYR A 70 9.01 -13.43 9.74
N LYS A 71 9.02 -14.40 10.65
CA LYS A 71 10.25 -14.96 11.21
C LYS A 71 11.15 -15.56 10.14
N GLN A 72 10.58 -16.39 9.28
CA GLN A 72 11.28 -16.97 8.15
C GLN A 72 11.86 -15.88 7.23
N LEU A 73 11.11 -14.81 6.98
CA LEU A 73 11.55 -13.69 6.13
C LEU A 73 12.77 -12.97 6.72
N TYR A 74 12.73 -12.54 7.98
CA TYR A 74 13.86 -11.79 8.55
C TYR A 74 15.09 -12.68 8.78
N GLU A 75 14.91 -13.96 9.10
CA GLU A 75 16.02 -14.91 9.25
C GLU A 75 16.69 -15.20 7.90
N THR A 76 15.90 -15.37 6.84
CA THR A 76 16.41 -15.60 5.49
C THR A 76 17.17 -14.38 4.96
N THR A 77 16.62 -13.17 5.14
CA THR A 77 17.30 -11.93 4.72
C THR A 77 18.60 -11.71 5.49
N ARG A 78 18.64 -12.03 6.79
CA ARG A 78 19.87 -12.01 7.59
C ARG A 78 20.91 -13.01 7.08
N ALA A 79 20.49 -14.25 6.81
CA ALA A 79 21.39 -15.27 6.28
C ALA A 79 21.94 -14.87 4.90
N HIS A 80 21.09 -14.31 4.05
CA HIS A 80 21.47 -13.76 2.75
C HIS A 80 22.50 -12.64 2.91
N ALA A 81 22.27 -11.66 3.79
CA ALA A 81 23.21 -10.56 4.01
C ALA A 81 24.62 -11.05 4.39
N LYS A 82 24.70 -12.10 5.23
CA LYS A 82 25.96 -12.73 5.63
C LYS A 82 26.62 -13.52 4.49
N ALA A 83 25.83 -14.25 3.71
CA ALA A 83 26.31 -15.09 2.61
C ALA A 83 26.65 -14.30 1.33
N SER A 84 26.19 -13.05 1.23
CA SER A 84 26.42 -12.20 0.07
C SER A 84 27.90 -11.92 -0.17
N GLN A 85 28.28 -11.93 -1.46
CA GLN A 85 29.58 -11.47 -1.93
C GLN A 85 29.83 -10.02 -1.51
N ILE A 86 31.10 -9.65 -1.34
CA ILE A 86 31.51 -8.33 -0.82
C ILE A 86 30.83 -7.17 -1.55
N HIS A 87 30.73 -7.23 -2.88
CA HIS A 87 30.09 -6.19 -3.70
C HIS A 87 28.59 -6.05 -3.50
N HIS A 88 27.91 -7.10 -3.03
CA HIS A 88 26.46 -7.11 -2.79
C HIS A 88 26.08 -7.06 -1.32
N ARG A 89 27.07 -7.15 -0.41
CA ARG A 89 26.85 -7.22 1.04
C ARG A 89 26.10 -5.99 1.54
N TRP A 90 26.55 -4.80 1.16
CA TRP A 90 25.89 -3.56 1.57
C TRP A 90 24.42 -3.53 1.15
N SER A 91 24.11 -3.85 -0.10
CA SER A 91 22.72 -3.88 -0.59
C SER A 91 21.86 -4.94 0.13
N ALA A 92 22.45 -6.09 0.49
CA ALA A 92 21.75 -7.15 1.21
C ALA A 92 21.51 -6.77 2.68
N GLU A 93 22.45 -6.08 3.33
CA GLU A 93 22.28 -5.50 4.66
C GLU A 93 21.19 -4.42 4.65
N GLN A 94 21.22 -3.49 3.68
CA GLN A 94 20.19 -2.47 3.51
C GLN A 94 18.79 -3.08 3.30
N LEU A 95 18.69 -4.18 2.54
CA LEU A 95 17.43 -4.90 2.37
C LEU A 95 16.93 -5.48 3.71
N HIS A 96 17.81 -6.10 4.50
CA HIS A 96 17.46 -6.65 5.81
C HIS A 96 16.96 -5.54 6.75
N ASP A 97 17.71 -4.45 6.85
CA ASP A 97 17.37 -3.30 7.69
C ASP A 97 16.05 -2.66 7.25
N TYR A 98 15.83 -2.54 5.94
CA TYR A 98 14.60 -1.98 5.40
C TYR A 98 13.37 -2.85 5.71
N VAL A 99 13.50 -4.18 5.65
CA VAL A 99 12.42 -5.10 6.05
C VAL A 99 12.07 -4.94 7.53
N LEU A 100 13.07 -4.91 8.41
CA LEU A 100 12.87 -4.71 9.85
C LEU A 100 12.26 -3.33 10.13
N PHE A 101 12.75 -2.28 9.47
CA PHE A 101 12.26 -0.92 9.64
C PHE A 101 10.78 -0.81 9.26
N LEU A 102 10.38 -1.32 8.09
CA LEU A 102 8.99 -1.29 7.65
C LEU A 102 8.06 -2.09 8.56
N ALA A 103 8.49 -3.28 9.01
CA ALA A 103 7.68 -4.12 9.86
C ALA A 103 7.44 -3.51 11.26
N ASN A 104 8.42 -2.77 11.79
CA ASN A 104 8.31 -2.13 13.10
C ASN A 104 7.65 -0.73 13.09
N THR A 105 7.54 -0.09 11.92
CA THR A 105 6.96 1.26 11.78
C THR A 105 5.58 1.27 11.14
N GLY A 106 5.27 0.27 10.29
CA GLY A 106 4.00 0.22 9.57
C GLY A 106 3.85 1.29 8.49
N LEU A 107 4.95 1.94 8.08
CA LEU A 107 4.96 2.93 7.01
C LEU A 107 4.54 2.30 5.68
N ARG A 108 3.88 3.09 4.84
CA ARG A 108 3.62 2.65 3.46
C ARG A 108 4.92 2.63 2.66
N PRO A 109 5.04 1.76 1.64
CA PRO A 109 6.25 1.69 0.82
C PRO A 109 6.63 3.02 0.13
N ASP A 110 5.65 3.84 -0.23
CA ASP A 110 5.87 5.17 -0.81
C ASP A 110 6.30 6.20 0.24
N GLU A 111 5.80 6.09 1.47
CA GLU A 111 6.19 6.96 2.59
C GLU A 111 7.64 6.68 3.00
N ALA A 112 8.01 5.41 3.18
CA ALA A 112 9.36 5.01 3.55
C ALA A 112 10.42 5.38 2.48
N LYS A 113 10.06 5.33 1.19
CA LYS A 113 10.96 5.72 0.09
C LYS A 113 11.29 7.22 0.06
N ASN A 114 10.40 8.06 0.58
CA ASN A 114 10.58 9.52 0.59
C ASN A 114 11.15 10.04 1.92
N LEU A 115 11.42 9.16 2.86
CA LEU A 115 11.88 9.51 4.19
C LEU A 115 13.32 10.03 4.15
N GLN A 116 13.59 11.10 4.90
CA GLN A 116 14.93 11.66 5.04
C GLN A 116 15.40 11.53 6.49
N HIS A 117 16.72 11.55 6.70
CA HIS A 117 17.28 11.47 8.05
C HIS A 117 16.74 12.54 9.01
N ARG A 118 16.43 13.74 8.51
CA ARG A 118 15.83 14.82 9.31
C ARG A 118 14.41 14.53 9.82
N ASP A 119 13.71 13.62 9.15
CA ASP A 119 12.33 13.28 9.46
C ASP A 119 12.26 12.15 10.51
N VAL A 120 13.40 11.67 11.03
CA VAL A 120 13.48 10.58 12.02
C VAL A 120 14.20 11.08 13.27
N THR A 121 13.52 10.99 14.42
CA THR A 121 14.06 11.34 15.72
C THR A 121 13.99 10.14 16.66
N ILE A 122 15.05 9.86 17.41
CA ILE A 122 15.03 8.85 18.48
C ILE A 122 14.56 9.56 19.73
N VAL A 123 13.42 9.13 20.28
CA VAL A 123 12.81 9.71 21.48
C VAL A 123 12.59 8.61 22.52
N GLU A 124 12.59 8.99 23.79
CA GLU A 124 12.13 8.11 24.87
C GLU A 124 10.62 8.31 25.05
N ASP A 125 9.86 7.22 24.93
CA ASP A 125 8.41 7.31 25.10
C ASP A 125 8.08 7.50 26.59
N GLU A 126 7.39 8.60 26.91
CA GLU A 126 7.07 8.96 28.31
C GLU A 126 6.19 7.93 29.02
N ARG A 127 5.46 7.07 28.28
CA ARG A 127 4.60 6.05 28.88
C ARG A 127 5.31 4.73 29.11
N SER A 128 6.13 4.27 28.16
CA SER A 128 6.83 2.98 28.30
C SER A 128 8.26 3.10 28.85
N GLY A 129 8.88 4.28 28.78
CA GLY A 129 10.30 4.48 29.09
C GLY A 129 11.23 3.86 28.05
N GLU A 130 10.70 3.42 26.91
CA GLU A 130 11.48 2.77 25.86
C GLU A 130 11.91 3.78 24.80
N ARG A 131 13.10 3.56 24.20
CA ARG A 131 13.54 4.34 23.04
C ARG A 131 12.79 3.87 21.80
N ILE A 132 12.11 4.80 21.14
CA ILE A 132 11.36 4.57 19.90
C ILE A 132 11.82 5.57 18.82
N LEU A 133 11.46 5.29 17.56
CA LEU A 133 11.60 6.25 16.48
C LEU A 133 10.29 7.05 16.36
N GLU A 134 10.40 8.36 16.43
CA GLU A 134 9.36 9.28 16.01
C GLU A 134 9.68 9.75 14.59
N ILE A 135 8.76 9.44 13.67
CA ILE A 135 8.96 9.61 12.22
C ILE A 135 7.90 10.59 11.70
N GLU A 136 8.37 11.69 11.12
CA GLU A 136 7.54 12.68 10.44
C GLU A 136 7.30 12.27 8.98
N VAL A 137 6.14 11.67 8.74
CA VAL A 137 5.78 11.12 7.43
C VAL A 137 5.09 12.17 6.58
N ARG A 138 5.68 12.52 5.44
CA ARG A 138 5.05 13.42 4.46
C ARG A 138 4.21 12.60 3.49
N GLY A 139 2.90 12.54 3.74
CA GLY A 139 1.95 11.84 2.89
C GLY A 139 1.21 12.76 1.92
N LYS A 140 0.36 12.17 1.09
CA LYS A 140 -0.50 12.89 0.11
C LYS A 140 -1.40 13.97 0.72
N ARG A 141 -1.67 13.91 2.03
CA ARG A 141 -2.59 14.82 2.75
C ARG A 141 -1.89 15.74 3.76
N GLY A 142 -0.55 15.80 3.74
CA GLY A 142 0.24 16.57 4.70
C GLY A 142 1.17 15.70 5.55
N VAL A 143 1.66 16.27 6.64
CA VAL A 143 2.57 15.59 7.58
C VAL A 143 1.76 14.79 8.60
N GLY A 144 2.10 13.52 8.78
CA GLY A 144 1.58 12.65 9.84
C GLY A 144 2.73 12.12 10.69
N TYR A 145 2.47 11.85 11.96
CA TYR A 145 3.48 11.29 12.87
C TYR A 145 3.30 9.78 12.99
N CYS A 146 4.41 9.05 12.89
CA CYS A 146 4.47 7.61 13.07
C CYS A 146 5.44 7.31 14.22
N LYS A 147 4.98 6.51 15.19
CA LYS A 147 5.81 5.99 16.28
C LYS A 147 6.15 4.54 15.98
N SER A 148 7.43 4.20 16.00
CA SER A 148 7.89 2.82 15.79
C SER A 148 7.75 1.98 17.06
N MET A 149 7.83 0.67 16.90
CA MET A 149 8.17 -0.22 18.00
C MET A 149 9.64 -0.02 18.45
N PRO A 150 9.99 -0.30 19.72
CA PRO A 150 11.35 -0.11 20.25
C PRO A 150 12.43 -0.88 19.48
N SER A 151 12.07 -2.05 18.94
CA SER A 151 12.95 -2.89 18.13
C SER A 151 13.48 -2.19 16.87
N ALA A 152 12.88 -1.08 16.43
CA ALA A 152 13.38 -0.30 15.29
C ALA A 152 14.61 0.55 15.62
N VAL A 153 14.90 0.83 16.89
CA VAL A 153 16.01 1.73 17.30
C VAL A 153 17.36 1.03 17.28
N ARG A 154 17.40 -0.30 17.42
CA ARG A 154 18.63 -1.08 17.40
C ARG A 154 18.68 -1.95 16.13
N PRO A 155 19.45 -1.58 15.09
CA PRO A 155 19.79 -2.52 14.05
C PRO A 155 20.59 -3.69 14.66
N LEU A 156 20.40 -4.91 14.13
CA LEU A 156 21.02 -6.15 14.61
C LEU A 156 22.39 -6.41 14.00
#